data_AF-M6V5J8-F1
#
_entry.id   AF-M6V5J8-F1
#
_cell.length_a   1.000
_cell.length_b   1.000
_cell.length_c   1.000
_cell.angle_alpha   90.00
_cell.angle_beta   90.00
_cell.angle_gamma   90.00
#
_symmetry.space_group_name_H-M   'P 1'
#
loop_
_entity.id
_entity.type
_entity.pdbx_description
1 polymer ?
#
loop_
_entity_poly.entity_id
_entity_poly.type
_entity_poly.pdbx_seq_one_letter_code
_entity_poly.pdbx_strand_id
1 'polypeptide(L)'
;MELEDFIKTIYLGDRACKKIILDSWAQEVKIQITCISRVRSERWNYYTDEDIEDGYLVFEKVKNINFEPPGLIPNDFINDVTVEKLEEGYYNVIINISAGYGEGENIDIDVCIITKSVAIEDPEQPNIRIRD
;
A
#
# COMPACT_ATOMS: atom_id res chain seq x y z
N MET A 1 -8.44 -8.99 12.36
CA MET A 1 -8.29 -9.57 11.02
C MET A 1 -6.81 -9.83 10.80
N GLU A 2 -6.42 -10.96 10.21
CA GLU A 2 -5.02 -11.16 9.80
C GLU A 2 -4.69 -10.20 8.65
N LEU A 3 -3.42 -9.82 8.48
CA LEU A 3 -3.03 -8.78 7.51
C LEU A 3 -3.40 -9.17 6.07
N GLU A 4 -3.24 -10.45 5.73
CA GLU A 4 -3.62 -11.02 4.43
C GLU A 4 -5.11 -10.81 4.12
N ASP A 5 -5.97 -10.99 5.13
CA ASP A 5 -7.40 -10.79 4.96
C ASP A 5 -7.74 -9.29 4.89
N PHE A 6 -7.01 -8.45 5.64
CA PHE A 6 -7.17 -7.00 5.56
C PHE A 6 -6.83 -6.47 4.18
N ILE A 7 -5.71 -6.89 3.58
CA ILE A 7 -5.36 -6.45 2.24
C ILE A 7 -6.40 -6.87 1.19
N LYS A 8 -7.03 -8.06 1.32
CA LYS A 8 -8.12 -8.48 0.42
C LYS A 8 -9.37 -7.61 0.49
N THR A 9 -9.56 -6.85 1.58
CA THR A 9 -10.66 -5.88 1.71
C THR A 9 -10.36 -4.55 1.02
N ILE A 10 -9.18 -4.39 0.42
CA ILE A 10 -8.76 -3.16 -0.25
C ILE A 10 -8.70 -3.42 -1.75
N TYR A 11 -9.34 -2.55 -2.53
CA TYR A 11 -9.19 -2.54 -3.97
C TYR A 11 -8.20 -1.47 -4.39
N LEU A 12 -7.11 -1.91 -5.04
CA LEU A 12 -6.03 -1.07 -5.53
C LEU A 12 -5.85 -1.12 -7.06
N GLY A 13 -6.68 -1.89 -7.77
CA GLY A 13 -6.65 -1.93 -9.23
C GLY A 13 -6.98 -0.57 -9.83
N ASP A 14 -6.29 -0.18 -10.91
CA ASP A 14 -6.40 1.13 -11.55
C ASP A 14 -6.12 2.33 -10.61
N ARG A 15 -5.45 2.09 -9.47
CA ARG A 15 -5.01 3.13 -8.53
C ARG A 15 -3.51 3.36 -8.67
N ALA A 16 -3.06 4.58 -8.44
CA ALA A 16 -1.65 4.95 -8.61
C ALA A 16 -1.01 5.38 -7.29
N CYS A 17 0.27 5.08 -7.14
CA CYS A 17 1.11 5.60 -6.07
C CYS A 17 1.45 7.07 -6.33
N LYS A 18 1.05 7.96 -5.43
CA LYS A 18 1.39 9.39 -5.52
C LYS A 18 2.65 9.74 -4.75
N LYS A 19 2.91 9.05 -3.64
CA LYS A 19 3.93 9.44 -2.66
C LYS A 19 4.31 8.29 -1.74
N ILE A 20 5.59 8.20 -1.38
CA ILE A 20 6.08 7.34 -0.31
C ILE A 20 6.71 8.21 0.79
N ILE A 21 6.33 7.99 2.04
CA ILE A 21 6.86 8.70 3.23
C ILE A 21 7.54 7.67 4.12
N LEU A 22 8.80 7.95 4.50
CA LEU A 22 9.58 7.13 5.40
C LEU A 22 9.79 7.90 6.71
N ASP A 23 9.28 7.38 7.81
CA ASP A 23 9.54 7.90 9.16
C ASP A 23 10.28 6.85 9.99
N SER A 24 11.59 7.03 10.11
CA SER A 24 12.46 6.10 10.84
C SER A 24 12.30 6.18 12.35
N TRP A 25 11.86 7.31 12.90
CA TRP A 25 11.62 7.47 14.33
C TRP A 25 10.32 6.79 14.75
N ALA A 26 9.27 6.94 13.93
CA ALA A 26 8.00 6.25 14.13
C ALA A 26 8.03 4.78 13.69
N GLN A 27 9.06 4.35 12.94
CA GLN A 27 9.11 3.06 12.25
C GLN A 27 7.89 2.87 11.33
N GLU A 28 7.55 3.92 10.58
CA GLU A 28 6.41 3.94 9.66
C GLU A 28 6.86 4.13 8.21
N VAL A 29 6.18 3.44 7.32
CA VAL A 29 6.15 3.77 5.88
C VAL A 29 4.72 4.10 5.52
N LYS A 30 4.50 5.19 4.79
CA LYS A 30 3.19 5.51 4.22
C LYS A 30 3.26 5.57 2.71
N ILE A 31 2.34 4.90 2.04
CA ILE A 31 2.17 5.01 0.58
C ILE A 31 0.85 5.70 0.32
N GLN A 32 0.90 6.86 -0.32
CA GLN A 32 -0.28 7.59 -0.75
C GLN A 32 -0.77 7.02 -2.07
N ILE A 33 -2.05 6.72 -2.11
CA ILE A 33 -2.73 6.10 -3.26
C ILE A 33 -3.78 7.10 -3.75
N THR A 34 -3.98 7.18 -5.07
CA THR A 34 -4.98 8.09 -5.65
C THR A 34 -6.36 7.93 -5.02
N CYS A 35 -6.80 6.69 -4.80
CA CYS A 35 -8.03 6.39 -4.08
C CYS A 35 -7.94 4.98 -3.51
N ILE A 36 -8.34 4.80 -2.25
CA ILE A 36 -8.44 3.51 -1.58
C ILE A 36 -9.91 3.13 -1.49
N SER A 37 -10.32 2.10 -2.23
CA SER A 37 -11.69 1.57 -2.19
C SER A 37 -11.78 0.31 -1.32
N ARG A 38 -12.97 0.03 -0.79
CA ARG A 38 -13.23 -1.14 0.07
C ARG A 38 -14.02 -2.22 -0.67
N VAL A 39 -13.56 -3.47 -0.54
CA VAL A 39 -14.26 -4.67 -1.03
C VAL A 39 -14.99 -5.31 0.15
N ARG A 40 -16.31 -5.16 0.20
CA ARG A 40 -17.15 -5.69 1.29
C ARG A 40 -17.98 -6.92 0.91
N SER A 41 -18.02 -7.28 -0.38
CA SER A 41 -18.73 -8.46 -0.88
C SER A 41 -17.78 -9.54 -1.40
N GLU A 42 -18.30 -10.77 -1.53
CA GLU A 42 -17.55 -11.92 -2.09
C GLU A 42 -17.06 -11.71 -3.53
N ARG A 43 -17.64 -10.73 -4.24
CA ARG A 43 -17.25 -10.31 -5.59
C ARG A 43 -17.04 -8.81 -5.60
N TRP A 44 -16.19 -8.33 -6.50
CA TRP A 44 -16.10 -6.90 -6.77
C TRP A 44 -17.47 -6.36 -7.18
N ASN A 45 -17.95 -5.40 -6.41
CA ASN A 45 -19.07 -4.54 -6.75
C ASN A 45 -18.55 -3.10 -6.75
N TYR A 46 -19.00 -2.29 -7.71
CA TYR A 46 -18.64 -0.87 -7.74
C TYR A 46 -19.31 -0.18 -6.54
N TYR A 47 -18.59 -0.09 -5.42
CA TYR A 47 -19.03 0.44 -4.13
C TYR A 47 -18.05 1.52 -3.67
N THR A 48 -18.53 2.77 -3.67
CA THR A 48 -17.69 3.96 -3.50
C THR A 48 -17.97 4.72 -2.21
N ASP A 49 -18.91 4.27 -1.38
CA ASP A 49 -19.30 4.99 -0.15
C ASP A 49 -18.17 5.00 0.90
N GLU A 50 -17.24 4.06 0.81
CA GLU A 50 -16.03 3.97 1.67
C GLU A 50 -14.75 4.38 0.92
N ASP A 51 -14.87 5.03 -0.24
CA ASP A 51 -13.69 5.51 -0.98
C ASP A 51 -12.96 6.61 -0.20
N ILE A 52 -11.64 6.47 -0.11
CA ILE A 52 -10.75 7.46 0.50
C ILE A 52 -9.82 7.97 -0.59
N GLU A 53 -10.15 9.13 -1.15
CA GLU A 53 -9.30 9.85 -2.09
C GLU A 53 -8.00 10.28 -1.40
N ASP A 54 -6.89 10.16 -2.12
CA ASP A 54 -5.56 10.51 -1.61
C ASP A 54 -5.17 9.81 -0.28
N GLY A 55 -5.79 8.64 -0.03
CA GLY A 55 -5.62 7.82 1.15
C GLY A 55 -4.21 7.23 1.29
N TYR A 56 -3.84 6.90 2.52
CA TYR A 56 -2.57 6.24 2.82
C TYR A 56 -2.75 4.79 3.21
N LEU A 57 -1.95 3.89 2.63
CA LEU A 57 -1.58 2.65 3.31
C LEU A 57 -0.43 2.97 4.27
N VAL A 58 -0.66 2.72 5.56
CA VAL A 58 0.29 2.98 6.64
C VAL A 58 0.82 1.66 7.17
N PHE A 59 2.11 1.41 6.94
CA PHE A 59 2.86 0.26 7.44
C PHE A 59 3.53 0.67 8.75
N GLU A 60 3.32 -0.09 9.82
CA GLU A 60 3.79 0.27 11.17
C GLU A 60 4.77 -0.77 11.73
N LYS A 61 5.66 -0.33 12.62
CA LYS A 61 6.75 -1.18 13.16
C LYS A 61 7.57 -1.79 12.02
N VAL A 62 7.89 -0.97 11.02
CA VAL A 62 8.63 -1.38 9.84
C VAL A 62 10.08 -1.71 10.23
N LYS A 63 10.53 -2.91 9.88
CA LYS A 63 11.92 -3.36 10.04
C LYS A 63 12.76 -3.04 8.81
N ASN A 64 12.17 -3.13 7.62
CA ASN A 64 12.89 -2.99 6.36
C ASN A 64 11.94 -2.51 5.25
N ILE A 65 12.49 -1.73 4.33
CA ILE A 65 11.91 -1.44 3.02
C ILE A 65 12.99 -1.59 1.96
N ASN A 66 12.66 -2.24 0.85
CA ASN A 66 13.50 -2.37 -0.34
C ASN A 66 12.70 -2.10 -1.62
N PHE A 67 13.40 -1.68 -2.67
CA PHE A 67 12.86 -1.48 -4.01
C PHE A 67 13.61 -2.40 -4.97
N GLU A 68 12.88 -3.24 -5.72
CA GLU A 68 13.46 -4.17 -6.69
C GLU A 68 12.79 -4.01 -8.07
N PRO A 69 13.51 -3.59 -9.12
CA PRO A 69 14.91 -3.17 -9.11
C PRO A 69 15.10 -1.84 -8.34
N PRO A 70 16.29 -1.60 -7.76
CA PRO A 70 16.57 -0.33 -7.11
C PRO A 70 16.80 0.79 -8.13
N GLY A 71 16.51 2.02 -7.73
CA GLY A 71 16.92 3.24 -8.46
C GLY A 71 15.76 4.19 -8.71
N LEU A 72 14.77 3.78 -9.50
CA LEU A 72 13.58 4.59 -9.76
C LEU A 72 12.65 4.58 -8.55
N ILE A 73 11.96 5.70 -8.34
CA ILE A 73 10.93 5.82 -7.30
C ILE A 73 9.59 5.54 -7.98
N PRO A 74 8.82 4.54 -7.52
CA PRO A 74 7.52 4.24 -8.11
C PRO A 74 6.53 5.38 -7.87
N ASN A 75 5.79 5.73 -8.91
CA ASN A 75 4.97 6.94 -8.99
C ASN A 75 3.75 6.78 -9.91
N ASP A 76 3.40 5.55 -10.24
CA ASP A 76 2.34 5.22 -11.20
C ASP A 76 1.47 4.05 -10.67
N PHE A 77 0.80 3.32 -11.55
CA PHE A 77 -0.15 2.26 -11.21
C PHE A 77 0.39 1.21 -10.24
N ILE A 78 -0.48 0.80 -9.32
CA ILE A 78 -0.30 -0.36 -8.46
C ILE A 78 -0.87 -1.57 -9.21
N ASN A 79 -0.02 -2.54 -9.51
CA ASN A 79 -0.40 -3.69 -10.33
C ASN A 79 -0.81 -4.88 -9.48
N ASP A 80 -0.15 -5.09 -8.34
CA ASP A 80 -0.41 -6.21 -7.45
C ASP A 80 0.04 -5.94 -6.01
N VAL A 81 -0.57 -6.65 -5.06
CA VAL A 81 -0.15 -6.68 -3.65
C VAL A 81 -0.12 -8.11 -3.14
N THR A 82 1.07 -8.56 -2.77
CA THR A 82 1.29 -9.86 -2.15
C THR A 82 1.65 -9.68 -0.67
N VAL A 83 1.13 -10.57 0.17
CA VAL A 83 1.42 -10.60 1.61
C VAL A 83 1.91 -11.99 1.99
N GLU A 84 3.08 -12.07 2.61
CA GLU A 84 3.64 -13.31 3.13
C GLU A 84 3.87 -13.17 4.64
N LYS A 85 3.29 -14.09 5.41
CA LYS A 85 3.52 -14.15 6.86
C LYS A 85 4.94 -14.64 7.16
N LEU A 86 5.64 -13.92 8.03
CA LEU A 86 6.96 -14.25 8.53
C LEU A 86 6.88 -14.66 10.02
N GLU A 87 8.03 -15.04 10.57
CA GLU A 87 8.18 -15.33 12.00
C GLU A 87 7.97 -14.07 12.87
N GLU A 88 7.77 -14.27 14.18
CA GLU A 88 7.61 -13.21 15.19
C GLU A 88 6.44 -12.22 14.94
N GLY A 89 5.48 -12.59 14.10
CA GLY A 89 4.34 -11.77 13.73
C GLY A 89 4.70 -10.60 12.81
N TYR A 90 5.75 -10.76 12.00
CA TYR A 90 6.02 -9.88 10.88
C TYR A 90 5.38 -10.42 9.60
N TYR A 91 5.25 -9.54 8.62
CA TYR A 91 4.79 -9.83 7.28
C TYR A 91 5.75 -9.17 6.29
N ASN A 92 6.02 -9.86 5.19
CA ASN A 92 6.60 -9.27 3.99
C ASN A 92 5.43 -8.83 3.10
N VAL A 93 5.23 -7.53 2.95
CA VAL A 93 4.24 -6.97 2.03
C VAL A 93 4.98 -6.49 0.79
N ILE A 94 4.66 -7.07 -0.35
CA ILE A 94 5.25 -6.74 -1.65
C ILE A 94 4.18 -6.02 -2.46
N ILE A 95 4.45 -4.79 -2.85
CA ILE A 95 3.54 -3.99 -3.68
C ILE A 95 4.26 -3.74 -4.99
N ASN A 96 3.72 -4.29 -6.08
CA ASN A 96 4.24 -4.05 -7.41
C ASN A 96 3.66 -2.73 -7.92
N ILE A 97 4.53 -1.74 -8.13
CA ILE A 97 4.13 -0.39 -8.54
C ILE A 97 4.97 0.02 -9.75
N SER A 98 4.32 0.49 -10.80
CA SER A 98 4.99 1.05 -11.96
C SER A 98 5.70 2.36 -11.61
N ALA A 99 6.84 2.59 -12.24
CA ALA A 99 7.60 3.82 -12.23
C ALA A 99 7.72 4.34 -13.66
N GLY A 100 7.01 5.43 -13.95
CA GLY A 100 7.09 6.11 -15.24
C GLY A 100 8.39 6.91 -15.33
N TYR A 101 9.12 6.75 -16.43
CA TYR A 101 10.32 7.54 -16.71
C TYR A 101 10.39 7.91 -18.20
N GLY A 102 10.73 9.16 -18.50
CA GLY A 102 10.78 9.64 -19.89
C GLY A 102 9.41 9.66 -20.60
N GLU A 103 9.41 9.69 -21.93
CA GLU A 103 8.19 9.69 -22.75
C GLU A 103 7.71 8.26 -23.00
N GLY A 104 6.82 7.76 -22.14
CA GLY A 104 6.07 6.52 -22.37
C GLY A 104 6.80 5.23 -21.98
N GLU A 105 7.92 5.31 -21.26
CA GLU A 105 8.59 4.15 -20.70
C GLU A 105 8.19 3.97 -19.21
N ASN A 106 8.00 2.72 -18.80
CA ASN A 106 7.79 2.35 -17.41
C ASN A 106 8.59 1.08 -17.07
N ILE A 107 8.94 0.95 -15.79
CA ILE A 107 9.33 -0.32 -15.21
C ILE A 107 8.44 -0.60 -14.01
N ASP A 108 8.23 -1.87 -13.70
CA ASP A 108 7.57 -2.27 -12.47
C ASP A 108 8.61 -2.46 -11.37
N ILE A 109 8.28 -1.97 -10.17
CA ILE A 109 9.13 -2.03 -9.00
C ILE A 109 8.37 -2.72 -7.88
N ASP A 110 8.95 -3.78 -7.34
CA ASP A 110 8.49 -4.41 -6.13
C ASP A 110 8.97 -3.60 -4.93
N VAL A 111 8.01 -2.95 -4.25
CA VAL A 111 8.22 -2.29 -2.97
C VAL A 111 7.99 -3.32 -1.87
N CYS A 112 9.08 -3.89 -1.35
CA CYS A 112 9.04 -4.93 -0.32
C CYS A 112 9.17 -4.30 1.07
N ILE A 113 8.17 -4.48 1.92
CA ILE A 113 8.11 -3.89 3.27
C ILE A 113 7.93 -4.99 4.31
N ILE A 114 8.90 -5.10 5.23
CA ILE A 114 8.77 -5.98 6.40
C ILE A 114 8.14 -5.18 7.55
N THR A 115 6.90 -5.52 7.92
CA THR A 115 6.06 -4.78 8.87
C THR A 115 5.32 -5.71 9.84
N LYS A 116 4.78 -5.17 10.95
CA LYS A 116 3.84 -5.92 11.82
C LYS A 116 2.37 -5.65 11.50
N SER A 117 2.04 -4.49 10.95
CA SER A 117 0.65 -4.11 10.70
C SER A 117 0.54 -3.11 9.56
N VAL A 118 -0.57 -3.19 8.84
CA VAL A 118 -1.01 -2.20 7.87
C VAL A 118 -2.34 -1.61 8.33
N ALA A 119 -2.54 -0.34 8.08
CA ALA A 119 -3.81 0.35 8.24
C ALA A 119 -4.07 1.28 7.04
N ILE A 120 -5.32 1.70 6.88
CA ILE A 120 -5.65 2.84 6.03
C ILE A 120 -5.70 4.10 6.90
N GLU A 121 -5.23 5.23 6.36
CA GLU A 121 -5.42 6.56 6.94
C GLU A 121 -6.05 7.48 5.91
N ASP A 122 -7.15 8.13 6.31
CA ASP A 122 -7.82 9.19 5.56
C ASP A 122 -7.07 10.51 5.81
N PRO A 123 -6.61 11.23 4.77
CA PRO A 123 -5.94 12.52 4.93
C PRO A 123 -6.83 13.59 5.59
N GLU A 124 -8.15 13.49 5.49
CA GLU A 124 -9.10 14.38 6.18
C GLU A 124 -9.19 14.08 7.69
N GLN A 125 -8.79 12.87 8.10
CA GLN A 125 -8.81 12.38 9.48
C GLN A 125 -7.44 11.81 9.89
N PRO A 126 -6.39 12.64 9.92
CA PRO A 126 -5.03 12.17 10.12
C PRO A 126 -4.84 11.51 11.50
N ASN A 127 -3.96 10.52 11.56
CA ASN A 127 -3.65 9.71 12.75
C ASN A 127 -4.77 8.76 13.20
N ILE A 128 -5.90 8.71 12.48
CA ILE A 128 -6.90 7.65 12.67
C ILE A 128 -6.50 6.48 11.76
N ARG A 129 -6.49 5.27 12.34
CA ARG A 129 -6.05 4.05 11.66
C ARG A 129 -7.25 3.12 11.46
N ILE A 130 -7.63 2.91 10.20
CA ILE A 130 -8.72 2.02 9.79
C ILE A 130 -8.13 0.64 9.52
N ARG A 131 -8.67 -0.41 10.16
CA ARG A 131 -8.13 -1.79 10.12
C ARG A 131 -9.21 -2.86 9.93
N ASP A 132 -10.43 -2.45 9.64
CA ASP A 132 -11.63 -3.28 9.57
C ASP A 132 -12.30 -3.22 8.21
#